data_AF-F3M848-F1
#
_entry.id   AF-F3M848-F1
#
_cell.length_a   1.000
_cell.length_b   1.000
_cell.length_c   1.000
_cell.angle_alpha   90.00
_cell.angle_beta   90.00
_cell.angle_gamma   90.00
#
_symmetry.space_group_name_H-M   'P 1'
#
loop_
_entity.id
_entity.type
_entity.pdbx_description
1 polymer ?
#
loop_
_entity_poly.entity_id
_entity_poly.type
_entity_poly.pdbx_seq_one_letter_code
_entity_poly.pdbx_strand_id
1 'polypeptide(L)'
;MDKRFRLPLNLQLFAEEVEGEGQPPAEKTHTPEEVEALTDKISELTTAIKRQTLAKLGLKPEEIDYAIEHIDADNERDILAAISEFGDDLPILVRVKQLQQKETHGVDPNPGNGRRPEPKPRDLGQVGRDMYQSLKSRGRLRGKL
;
A
#
# COMPACT_ATOMS: atom_id res chain seq x y z
N MET A 1 40.79 -28.38 -64.92
CA MET A 1 40.61 -27.05 -65.54
C MET A 1 40.11 -26.17 -64.41
N ASP A 2 41.06 -25.58 -63.68
CA ASP A 2 40.78 -25.12 -62.32
C ASP A 2 40.53 -23.61 -62.37
N LYS A 3 39.25 -23.25 -62.48
CA LYS A 3 38.82 -21.85 -62.49
C LYS A 3 38.90 -21.32 -61.06
N ARG A 4 39.96 -20.56 -60.78
CA ARG A 4 40.13 -19.79 -59.54
C ARG A 4 39.04 -18.72 -59.46
N PHE A 5 38.08 -18.91 -58.57
CA PHE A 5 37.09 -17.89 -58.20
C PHE A 5 37.83 -16.72 -57.54
N ARG A 6 37.82 -15.54 -58.17
CA ARG A 6 38.25 -14.29 -57.53
C ARG A 6 36.99 -13.58 -57.05
N LEU A 7 36.80 -13.53 -55.75
CA LEU A 7 35.75 -12.76 -55.10
C LEU A 7 36.00 -11.26 -55.33
N PRO A 8 34.94 -10.45 -55.54
CA PRO A 8 35.07 -9.00 -55.61
C PRO A 8 35.54 -8.44 -54.26
N LEU A 9 36.43 -7.44 -54.32
CA LEU A 9 37.17 -6.83 -53.19
C LEU A 9 36.29 -6.34 -52.02
N ASN A 10 34.98 -6.19 -52.22
CA ASN A 10 34.07 -5.67 -51.20
C ASN A 10 33.70 -6.70 -50.11
N LEU A 11 34.18 -7.95 -50.23
CA LEU A 11 34.01 -9.00 -49.20
C LEU A 11 35.30 -9.30 -48.43
N GLN A 12 36.43 -8.67 -48.76
CA GLN A 12 37.68 -8.83 -47.99
C GLN A 12 37.66 -8.08 -46.66
N LEU A 13 36.72 -7.16 -46.45
CA LEU A 13 36.53 -6.46 -45.17
C LEU A 13 35.74 -7.26 -44.12
N PHE A 14 35.29 -8.47 -44.44
CA PHE A 14 34.49 -9.29 -43.52
C PHE A 14 35.10 -10.66 -43.21
N ALA A 15 36.33 -10.93 -43.68
CA ALA A 15 36.95 -12.25 -43.59
C ALA A 15 38.36 -12.25 -42.96
N GLU A 16 38.80 -11.14 -42.36
CA GLU A 16 40.07 -11.07 -41.66
C GLU A 16 39.83 -10.76 -40.17
N GLU A 17 40.16 -11.76 -39.36
CA GLU A 17 40.51 -11.66 -37.94
C GLU A 17 39.37 -11.50 -36.91
N VAL A 18 38.84 -12.67 -36.54
CA VAL A 18 38.66 -13.03 -35.12
C VAL A 18 40.04 -13.06 -34.49
N GLU A 19 40.28 -12.20 -33.50
CA GLU A 19 41.17 -12.37 -32.32
C GLU A 19 41.62 -11.00 -31.81
N GLY A 20 40.68 -10.30 -31.17
CA GLY A 20 41.01 -9.31 -30.15
C GLY A 20 40.21 -9.72 -28.93
N GLU A 21 40.90 -10.07 -27.84
CA GLU A 21 40.33 -10.23 -26.52
C GLU A 21 39.63 -8.92 -26.12
N GLY A 22 38.39 -8.77 -26.58
CA GLY A 22 37.44 -7.81 -26.07
C GLY A 22 37.10 -8.25 -24.66
N GLN A 23 37.93 -7.81 -23.73
CA GLN A 23 37.61 -7.74 -22.31
C GLN A 23 36.11 -7.40 -22.21
N PRO A 24 35.27 -8.25 -21.60
CA PRO A 24 33.85 -7.94 -21.47
C PRO A 24 33.79 -6.54 -20.88
N PRO A 25 32.99 -5.60 -21.45
CA PRO A 25 32.90 -4.26 -20.90
C PRO A 25 32.63 -4.46 -19.43
N ALA A 26 33.58 -4.06 -18.57
CA ALA A 26 33.54 -4.39 -17.16
C ALA A 26 32.13 -4.08 -16.70
N GLU A 27 31.34 -5.13 -16.48
CA GLU A 27 30.03 -5.01 -15.87
C GLU A 27 30.38 -4.28 -14.60
N LYS A 28 29.99 -3.00 -14.52
CA LYS A 28 30.00 -2.29 -13.26
C LYS A 28 28.95 -3.07 -12.47
N THR A 29 29.41 -4.12 -11.81
CA THR A 29 28.66 -4.88 -10.85
C THR A 29 28.39 -3.88 -9.76
N HIS A 30 27.25 -3.18 -9.91
CA HIS A 30 26.74 -2.31 -8.89
C HIS A 30 26.74 -3.13 -7.62
N THR A 31 27.43 -2.62 -6.60
CA THR A 31 27.40 -3.27 -5.30
C THR A 31 25.93 -3.32 -4.85
N PRO A 32 25.52 -4.34 -4.09
CA PRO A 32 24.14 -4.43 -3.61
C PRO A 32 23.69 -3.12 -2.91
N GLU A 33 24.61 -2.43 -2.22
CA GLU A 33 24.39 -1.12 -1.60
C GLU A 33 24.09 0.00 -2.61
N GLU A 34 24.76 0.03 -3.77
CA GLU A 34 24.46 0.99 -4.84
C GLU A 34 23.12 0.71 -5.50
N VAL A 35 22.76 -0.58 -5.65
CA VAL A 35 21.47 -0.99 -6.20
C VAL A 35 20.35 -0.56 -5.25
N GLU A 36 20.49 -0.79 -3.94
CA GLU A 36 19.53 -0.34 -2.93
C GLU A 36 19.37 1.18 -2.93
N ALA A 37 20.48 1.93 -2.94
CA ALA A 37 20.44 3.39 -2.99
C ALA A 37 19.80 3.94 -4.27
N LEU A 38 19.92 3.22 -5.40
CA LEU A 38 19.26 3.56 -6.65
C LEU A 38 17.77 3.21 -6.62
N THR A 39 17.38 2.08 -6.02
CA THR A 39 15.96 1.71 -5.87
C THR A 39 15.22 2.67 -4.96
N ASP A 40 15.85 3.12 -3.87
CA ASP A 40 15.27 4.12 -2.97
C ASP A 40 15.00 5.43 -3.71
N LYS A 41 15.99 5.94 -4.45
CA LYS A 41 15.83 7.14 -5.28
C LYS A 41 14.75 6.98 -6.33
N ILE A 42 14.64 5.82 -6.97
CA ILE A 42 13.59 5.53 -7.94
C ILE A 42 12.22 5.59 -7.24
N SER A 43 12.08 4.97 -6.07
CA SER A 43 10.82 5.00 -5.30
C SER A 43 10.41 6.40 -4.85
N GLU A 44 11.38 7.25 -4.47
CA GLU A 44 11.12 8.65 -4.12
C GLU A 44 10.66 9.47 -5.33
N LEU A 45 11.27 9.25 -6.48
CA LEU A 45 10.90 9.93 -7.72
C LEU A 45 9.53 9.46 -8.23
N THR A 46 9.23 8.16 -8.18
CA THR A 46 7.93 7.64 -8.61
C THR A 46 6.81 8.15 -7.70
N THR A 47 7.02 8.18 -6.38
CA THR A 47 6.04 8.75 -5.44
C THR A 47 5.85 10.26 -5.67
N ALA A 48 6.92 11.01 -5.97
CA ALA A 48 6.81 12.43 -6.34
C ALA A 48 6.00 12.65 -7.63
N ILE A 49 6.19 11.80 -8.64
CA ILE A 49 5.42 11.84 -9.90
C ILE A 49 3.94 11.52 -9.61
N LYS A 50 3.64 10.47 -8.85
CA LYS A 50 2.25 10.12 -8.44
C LYS A 50 1.59 11.29 -7.70
N ARG A 51 2.30 11.95 -6.78
CA ARG A 51 1.79 13.15 -6.09
C ARG A 51 1.47 14.29 -7.04
N GLN A 52 2.34 14.57 -8.00
CA GLN A 52 2.09 15.62 -8.99
C GLN A 52 0.92 15.30 -9.92
N THR A 53 0.80 14.07 -10.41
CA THR A 53 -0.30 13.67 -11.30
C THR A 53 -1.64 13.73 -10.59
N LEU A 54 -1.72 13.21 -9.36
CA LEU A 54 -2.94 13.24 -8.55
C LEU A 54 -3.30 14.67 -8.11
N ALA A 55 -2.32 15.53 -7.82
CA ALA A 55 -2.57 16.94 -7.53
C ALA A 55 -3.13 17.69 -8.76
N LYS A 56 -2.65 17.38 -9.97
CA LYS A 56 -3.19 17.96 -11.23
C LYS A 56 -4.66 17.56 -11.46
N LEU A 57 -5.08 16.42 -10.93
CA LEU A 57 -6.47 15.95 -10.99
C LEU A 57 -7.36 16.58 -9.92
N GLY A 58 -6.80 17.44 -9.05
CA GLY A 58 -7.56 18.22 -8.08
C GLY A 58 -7.81 17.52 -6.74
N LEU A 59 -7.13 16.40 -6.47
CA LEU A 59 -7.19 15.74 -5.16
C LEU A 59 -6.49 16.58 -4.09
N LYS A 60 -7.01 16.53 -2.86
CA LYS A 60 -6.40 17.19 -1.71
C LYS A 60 -5.13 16.46 -1.27
N PRO A 61 -4.18 17.13 -0.58
CA PRO A 61 -2.96 16.50 -0.08
C PRO A 61 -3.23 15.23 0.75
N GLU A 62 -4.24 15.27 1.61
CA GLU A 62 -4.65 14.14 2.45
C GLU A 62 -5.19 12.96 1.63
N GLU A 63 -5.83 13.22 0.49
CA GLU A 63 -6.44 12.23 -0.38
C GLU A 63 -5.40 11.56 -1.29
N ILE A 64 -4.36 12.31 -1.66
CA ILE A 64 -3.26 11.86 -2.51
C ILE A 64 -2.51 10.70 -1.86
N ASP A 65 -2.18 10.81 -0.56
CA ASP A 65 -1.43 9.74 0.11
C ASP A 65 -2.23 8.42 0.14
N TYR A 66 -3.56 8.47 0.30
CA TYR A 66 -4.40 7.27 0.19
C TYR A 66 -4.51 6.73 -1.23
N ALA A 67 -4.57 7.61 -2.23
CA ALA A 67 -4.63 7.21 -3.62
C ALA A 67 -3.33 6.53 -4.09
N ILE A 68 -2.17 6.98 -3.59
CA ILE A 68 -0.87 6.38 -3.91
C ILE A 68 -0.82 4.90 -3.51
N GLU A 69 -1.43 4.53 -2.39
CA GLU A 69 -1.50 3.13 -1.93
C GLU A 69 -2.31 2.20 -2.85
N HIS A 70 -3.11 2.74 -3.77
CA HIS A 70 -3.92 1.94 -4.70
C HIS A 70 -3.32 1.89 -6.11
N ILE A 71 -2.20 2.58 -6.36
CA ILE A 71 -1.56 2.66 -7.69
C ILE A 71 -0.28 1.84 -7.67
N ASP A 72 -0.39 0.58 -8.09
CA ASP A 72 0.71 -0.38 -8.27
C ASP A 72 1.39 -0.21 -9.63
N ALA A 73 1.83 1.01 -9.93
CA ALA A 73 2.53 1.34 -11.18
C ALA A 73 3.79 2.16 -10.92
N ASP A 74 4.87 1.83 -11.62
CA ASP A 74 6.18 2.44 -11.45
C ASP A 74 6.56 3.39 -12.60
N ASN A 75 5.91 3.27 -13.75
CA ASN A 75 6.14 4.13 -14.91
C ASN A 75 5.06 5.20 -15.04
N GLU A 76 5.41 6.39 -15.51
CA GLU A 76 4.46 7.51 -15.67
C GLU A 76 3.26 7.16 -16.56
N ARG A 77 3.48 6.41 -17.65
CA ARG A 77 2.40 5.95 -18.54
C ARG A 77 1.43 4.99 -17.84
N ASP A 78 1.98 4.06 -17.07
CA ASP A 78 1.21 3.05 -16.34
C ASP A 78 0.48 3.69 -15.15
N ILE A 79 1.09 4.70 -14.51
CA ILE A 79 0.45 5.52 -13.48
C ILE A 79 -0.76 6.26 -14.06
N LEU A 80 -0.60 6.89 -15.22
CA LEU A 80 -1.72 7.59 -15.87
C LEU A 80 -2.81 6.63 -16.33
N ALA A 81 -2.44 5.45 -16.84
CA ALA A 81 -3.38 4.40 -17.22
C ALA A 81 -4.17 3.91 -16.00
N ALA A 82 -3.48 3.54 -14.92
CA ALA A 82 -4.12 3.13 -13.67
C ALA A 82 -5.05 4.21 -13.13
N ILE A 83 -4.61 5.47 -13.10
CA ILE A 83 -5.47 6.58 -12.66
C ILE A 83 -6.68 6.74 -13.57
N SER A 84 -6.53 6.56 -14.89
CA SER A 84 -7.65 6.62 -15.83
C SER A 84 -8.62 5.43 -15.68
N GLU A 85 -8.12 4.24 -15.35
CA GLU A 85 -8.93 3.06 -15.05
C GLU A 85 -9.75 3.28 -13.78
N PHE A 86 -9.15 3.91 -12.76
CA PHE A 86 -9.86 4.26 -11.54
C PHE A 86 -10.80 5.46 -11.71
N GLY A 87 -10.62 6.33 -12.70
CA GLY A 87 -11.55 7.41 -13.08
C GLY A 87 -12.32 8.05 -11.92
N ASP A 88 -13.62 7.76 -11.85
CA ASP A 88 -14.56 8.26 -10.84
C ASP A 88 -14.57 7.45 -9.52
N ASP A 89 -13.94 6.28 -9.50
CA ASP A 89 -13.86 5.39 -8.33
C ASP A 89 -12.75 5.82 -7.36
N LEU A 90 -11.68 6.46 -7.85
CA LEU A 90 -10.54 6.89 -7.02
C LEU A 90 -10.96 7.78 -5.83
N PRO A 91 -11.81 8.81 -6.01
CA PRO A 91 -12.31 9.62 -4.89
C PRO A 91 -13.18 8.82 -3.91
N ILE A 92 -13.92 7.82 -4.40
CA ILE A 92 -14.78 6.96 -3.58
C ILE A 92 -13.92 6.06 -2.70
N LEU A 93 -12.90 5.41 -3.28
CA LEU A 93 -11.96 4.55 -2.55
C LEU A 93 -11.24 5.31 -1.44
N VAL A 94 -10.75 6.52 -1.74
CA VAL A 94 -10.15 7.41 -0.75
C VAL A 94 -11.13 7.71 0.39
N ARG A 95 -12.38 8.04 0.05
CA ARG A 95 -13.41 8.37 1.05
C ARG A 95 -13.80 7.19 1.93
N VAL A 96 -13.92 6.00 1.36
CA VAL A 96 -14.19 4.75 2.09
C VAL A 96 -13.07 4.48 3.09
N LYS A 97 -11.81 4.62 2.67
CA LYS A 97 -10.66 4.38 3.54
C LYS A 97 -10.57 5.41 4.69
N GLN A 98 -10.85 6.68 4.40
CA GLN A 98 -10.97 7.71 5.44
C GLN A 98 -12.07 7.39 6.45
N LEU A 99 -13.20 6.84 6.00
CA LEU A 99 -14.29 6.41 6.89
C LEU A 99 -13.87 5.20 7.72
N GLN A 100 -13.24 4.20 7.14
CA GLN A 100 -12.73 3.04 7.88
C GLN A 100 -11.74 3.44 8.98
N GLN A 101 -10.84 4.39 8.71
CA GLN A 101 -9.95 4.92 9.75
C GLN A 101 -10.71 5.67 10.85
N LYS A 102 -11.74 6.45 10.50
CA LYS A 102 -12.60 7.12 11.49
C LYS A 102 -13.39 6.12 12.33
N GLU A 103 -13.88 5.04 11.74
CA GLU A 103 -14.67 3.99 12.40
C GLU A 103 -13.85 3.16 13.40
N THR A 104 -12.51 3.08 13.26
CA THR A 104 -11.66 2.45 14.30
C THR A 104 -11.80 3.14 15.65
N HIS A 105 -12.14 4.42 15.65
CA HIS A 105 -12.69 5.11 16.81
C HIS A 105 -14.20 4.98 16.73
N GLY A 106 -14.80 4.00 17.42
CA GLY A 106 -16.25 3.72 17.48
C GLY A 106 -17.10 4.86 18.04
N VAL A 107 -17.03 6.00 17.37
CA VAL A 107 -17.72 7.24 17.63
C VAL A 107 -18.84 7.26 16.60
N ASP A 108 -20.04 6.95 17.08
CA ASP A 108 -21.26 7.20 16.32
C ASP A 108 -21.20 8.65 15.79
N PRO A 109 -21.30 8.87 14.46
CA PRO A 109 -21.19 10.20 13.87
C PRO A 109 -22.32 11.14 14.28
N ASN A 110 -23.35 10.64 14.98
CA ASN A 110 -24.38 11.47 15.57
C ASN A 110 -23.85 12.20 16.82
N PRO A 111 -23.74 13.55 16.80
CA PRO A 111 -23.14 14.34 17.89
C PRO A 111 -23.89 14.21 19.24
N GLY A 112 -25.09 13.61 19.26
CA GLY A 112 -25.85 13.31 20.46
C GLY A 112 -25.56 11.95 21.11
N ASN A 113 -24.90 11.02 20.40
CA ASN A 113 -24.55 9.69 20.90
C ASN A 113 -23.05 9.63 21.25
N GLY A 114 -22.67 10.36 22.30
CA GLY A 114 -21.35 10.18 22.90
C GLY A 114 -21.10 8.72 23.27
N ARG A 115 -19.84 8.29 23.19
CA ARG A 115 -19.39 6.94 23.56
C ARG A 115 -19.99 6.59 24.94
N ARG A 116 -20.88 5.58 24.97
CA ARG A 116 -21.48 5.14 26.23
C ARG A 116 -20.34 4.70 27.16
N PRO A 117 -20.27 5.20 28.41
CA PRO A 117 -19.29 4.68 29.35
C PRO A 117 -19.52 3.18 29.47
N GLU A 118 -18.42 2.41 29.39
CA GLU A 118 -18.51 0.98 29.64
C GLU A 118 -19.14 0.76 31.02
N PRO A 119 -20.12 -0.16 31.13
CA PRO A 119 -20.74 -0.42 32.41
C PRO A 119 -19.67 -0.88 33.39
N LYS A 120 -19.62 -0.26 34.58
CA LYS A 120 -18.67 -0.67 35.62
C LYS A 120 -18.85 -2.17 35.90
N PRO A 121 -17.76 -2.96 35.94
CA PRO A 121 -17.86 -4.36 36.31
C PRO A 121 -18.49 -4.46 37.70
N ARG A 122 -19.63 -5.16 37.80
CA ARG A 122 -20.30 -5.41 39.08
C ARG A 122 -19.79 -6.72 39.65
N ASP A 123 -19.48 -6.72 40.94
CA ASP A 123 -19.23 -7.97 41.66
C ASP A 123 -20.55 -8.75 41.79
N LEU A 124 -20.65 -9.83 41.02
CA LEU A 124 -21.83 -10.71 41.01
C LEU A 124 -22.06 -11.37 42.38
N GLY A 125 -21.00 -11.60 43.16
CA GLY A 125 -21.10 -12.17 44.51
C GLY A 125 -21.73 -11.20 45.51
N GLN A 126 -21.43 -9.90 45.40
CA GLN A 126 -22.09 -8.88 46.22
C GLN A 126 -23.55 -8.68 45.80
N VAL A 127 -23.83 -8.61 44.49
CA VAL A 127 -25.20 -8.53 43.96
C VAL A 127 -26.05 -9.71 44.44
N GLY A 128 -25.50 -10.94 44.44
CA GLY A 128 -26.20 -12.11 44.94
C GLY A 128 -26.51 -12.05 46.44
N ARG A 129 -25.57 -11.56 47.26
CA ARG A 129 -25.75 -11.36 48.71
C ARG A 129 -26.83 -10.31 49.01
N ASP A 130 -26.78 -9.17 48.32
CA ASP A 130 -27.76 -8.09 48.49
C ASP A 130 -29.16 -8.54 48.05
N MET A 131 -29.23 -9.26 46.93
CA MET A 131 -30.48 -9.84 46.43
C MET A 131 -31.05 -10.85 47.43
N TYR A 132 -30.23 -11.77 47.94
CA TYR A 132 -30.65 -12.75 48.94
C TYR A 132 -31.18 -12.08 50.22
N GLN A 133 -30.47 -11.09 50.74
CA GLN A 133 -30.91 -10.33 51.93
C GLN A 133 -32.23 -9.60 51.67
N SER A 134 -32.41 -9.00 50.49
CA SER A 134 -33.65 -8.31 50.10
C SER A 134 -34.84 -9.27 49.98
N LEU A 135 -34.61 -10.49 49.49
CA LEU A 135 -35.64 -11.50 49.34
C LEU A 135 -36.01 -12.13 50.70
N LYS A 136 -35.01 -12.30 51.58
CA LYS A 136 -35.20 -12.75 52.95
C LYS A 136 -35.99 -11.73 53.77
N SER A 137 -35.64 -10.43 53.69
CA SER A 137 -36.34 -9.37 54.42
C SER A 137 -37.78 -9.17 53.94
N ARG A 138 -38.04 -9.40 52.64
CA ARG A 138 -39.40 -9.40 52.05
C ARG A 138 -40.19 -10.69 52.31
N GLY A 139 -39.63 -11.65 53.06
CA GLY A 139 -40.29 -12.92 53.39
C GLY A 139 -40.49 -13.88 52.21
N ARG A 140 -39.86 -13.58 51.05
CA ARG A 140 -39.95 -14.40 49.82
C ARG A 140 -39.03 -15.62 49.87
N LEU A 141 -37.98 -15.57 50.69
CA LEU A 141 -37.16 -16.71 51.05
C LEU A 141 -37.40 -17.04 52.53
N ARG A 142 -38.26 -18.02 52.80
CA ARG A 142 -38.38 -18.62 54.13
C ARG A 142 -37.23 -19.60 54.29
N GLY A 143 -36.23 -19.22 55.09
CA GLY A 143 -35.05 -20.02 55.31
C GLY A 143 -35.42 -21.41 55.85
N LYS A 144 -35.13 -22.43 55.05
CA LYS A 144 -34.70 -23.75 55.54
C LYS A 144 -33.36 -24.02 54.85
N LEU A 145 -32.29 -23.99 55.64
CA LEU A 145 -31.06 -24.71 55.34
C LEU A 145 -31.32 -26.18 55.70
#